data_AF-A0A0C9UEH6-F1
#
_entry.id   AF-A0A0C9UEH6-F1
#
_cell.length_a   1.000
_cell.length_b   1.000
_cell.length_c   1.000
_cell.angle_alpha   90.00
_cell.angle_beta   90.00
_cell.angle_gamma   90.00
#
_symmetry.space_group_name_H-M   'P 1'
#
loop_
_entity.id
_entity.type
_entity.pdbx_description
1 polymer ?
#
loop_
_entity_poly.entity_id
_entity_poly.type
_entity_poly.pdbx_seq_one_letter_code
_entity_poly.pdbx_strand_id
1 'polypeptide(L)'
;MVKIEPSDFSCNENIIQLLETTYCPTNVHKQSLHETIETCEKTISEFDSKIVESKRHLKSLEKARAAAEKNLKNARSLLAPIRRMPEEILSMILCLVSSSEKREDHAHHRAVRTISPPPSPLIFLRVCKLWRRVVLNTPRLF
;
A
#
# COMPACT_ATOMS: atom_id res chain seq x y z
N MET A 1 56.67 5.82 14.48
CA MET A 1 56.50 4.79 13.42
C MET A 1 55.10 4.24 13.58
N VAL A 2 54.16 4.68 12.73
CA VAL A 2 52.72 4.37 12.90
C VAL A 2 52.44 3.05 12.19
N LYS A 3 52.07 2.02 12.95
CA LYS A 3 51.52 0.77 12.41
C LYS A 3 50.07 1.05 12.01
N ILE A 4 49.74 0.82 10.74
CA ILE A 4 48.36 0.87 10.25
C ILE A 4 47.83 -0.56 10.37
N GLU A 5 47.11 -0.85 11.45
CA GLU A 5 46.35 -2.08 11.65
C GLU A 5 45.09 -2.06 10.76
N PRO A 6 44.53 -3.23 10.40
CA PRO A 6 43.30 -3.37 9.61
C PRO A 6 42.07 -2.98 10.45
N SER A 7 41.97 -1.70 10.78
CA SER A 7 40.89 -1.11 11.56
C SER A 7 40.10 -0.14 10.68
N ASP A 8 38.78 -0.14 10.86
CA ASP A 8 37.78 0.62 10.12
C ASP A 8 38.26 2.01 9.68
N PHE A 9 38.58 2.13 8.39
CA PHE A 9 39.08 3.35 7.77
C PHE A 9 38.05 4.49 7.83
N SER A 10 36.77 4.18 8.10
CA SER A 10 35.69 5.17 8.20
C SER A 10 35.75 6.02 9.47
N CYS A 11 36.37 5.55 10.55
CA CYS A 11 36.37 6.25 11.84
C CYS A 11 37.77 6.48 12.42
N ASN A 12 38.83 6.11 11.69
CA ASN A 12 40.18 6.24 12.18
C ASN A 12 40.69 7.68 12.02
N GLU A 13 40.76 8.39 13.15
CA GLU A 13 41.16 9.80 13.23
C GLU A 13 42.55 10.08 12.63
N ASN A 14 43.49 9.12 12.75
CA ASN A 14 44.81 9.24 12.12
C ASN A 14 44.73 9.13 10.60
N ILE A 15 43.81 8.32 10.06
CA ILE A 15 43.63 8.15 8.62
C ILE A 15 42.98 9.40 8.05
N ILE A 16 41.95 9.94 8.73
CA ILE A 16 41.31 11.20 8.36
C ILE A 16 42.34 12.34 8.31
N GLN A 17 43.19 12.45 9.35
CA GLN A 17 44.25 13.46 9.38
C GLN A 17 45.29 13.28 8.27
N LEU A 18 45.66 12.04 7.93
CA LEU A 18 46.57 11.77 6.82
C LEU A 18 46.00 12.21 5.46
N LEU A 19 44.68 12.09 5.26
CA LEU A 19 44.00 12.55 4.04
C LEU A 19 44.06 14.07 3.84
N GLU A 20 44.28 14.85 4.90
CA GLU A 20 44.41 16.31 4.85
C GLU A 20 45.85 16.78 4.54
N THR A 21 46.81 15.87 4.43
CA THR A 21 48.23 16.17 4.22
C THR A 21 48.74 15.72 2.85
N THR A 22 49.93 16.17 2.44
CA THR A 22 50.65 15.68 1.24
C THR A 22 51.32 14.32 1.45
N TYR A 23 50.86 13.53 2.43
CA TYR A 23 51.43 12.22 2.73
C TYR A 23 51.36 11.28 1.51
N CYS A 24 52.49 10.66 1.19
CA CYS A 24 52.59 9.64 0.15
C CYS A 24 53.04 8.32 0.79
N PRO A 25 52.22 7.25 0.70
CA PRO A 25 52.56 5.97 1.30
C PRO A 25 53.80 5.34 0.65
N THR A 26 54.67 4.77 1.48
CA THR A 26 55.80 3.94 1.02
C THR A 26 55.29 2.64 0.38
N ASN A 27 56.13 1.96 -0.42
CA ASN A 27 55.71 0.77 -1.17
C ASN A 27 55.06 -0.33 -0.32
N VAL A 28 55.55 -0.57 0.91
CA VAL A 28 54.94 -1.53 1.85
C VAL A 28 53.52 -1.10 2.27
N HIS A 29 53.31 0.19 2.53
CA HIS A 29 51.98 0.71 2.84
C HIS A 29 51.04 0.66 1.63
N LYS A 30 51.55 0.87 0.40
CA LYS A 30 50.74 0.73 -0.82
C LYS A 30 50.20 -0.69 -0.98
N GLN A 31 51.02 -1.71 -0.76
CA GLN A 31 50.57 -3.10 -0.86
C GLN A 31 49.48 -3.43 0.16
N SER A 32 49.68 -3.05 1.43
CA SER A 32 48.68 -3.25 2.49
C SER A 32 47.36 -2.49 2.20
N LEU A 33 47.43 -1.30 1.61
CA LEU A 33 46.25 -0.57 1.16
C LEU A 33 45.53 -1.28 0.02
N HIS A 34 46.25 -1.84 -0.96
CA HIS A 34 45.64 -2.60 -2.04
C HIS A 34 44.90 -3.86 -1.53
N GLU A 35 45.49 -4.61 -0.61
CA GLU A 35 44.85 -5.78 0.02
C GLU A 35 43.58 -5.38 0.81
N THR A 36 43.64 -4.22 1.48
CA THR A 36 42.48 -3.65 2.18
C THR A 36 41.37 -3.28 1.18
N ILE A 37 41.72 -2.58 0.09
CA ILE A 37 40.78 -2.19 -0.95
C ILE A 37 40.08 -3.43 -1.54
N GLU A 38 40.84 -4.45 -1.91
CA GLU A 38 40.29 -5.70 -2.46
C GLU A 38 39.32 -6.38 -1.46
N THR A 39 39.69 -6.40 -0.19
CA THR A 39 38.82 -6.94 0.88
C THR A 39 37.53 -6.14 1.03
N CYS A 40 37.61 -4.80 0.99
CA CYS A 40 36.45 -3.93 1.06
C CYS A 40 35.55 -4.09 -0.17
N GLU A 41 36.11 -4.13 -1.38
CA GLU A 41 35.36 -4.34 -2.62
C GLU A 41 34.62 -5.68 -2.61
N LYS A 42 35.27 -6.75 -2.15
CA LYS A 42 34.62 -8.06 -1.99
C LYS A 42 33.47 -7.99 -0.98
N THR A 43 33.70 -7.36 0.16
CA THR A 43 32.67 -7.21 1.20
C THR A 43 31.45 -6.42 0.71
N ILE A 44 31.69 -5.34 -0.05
CA ILE A 44 30.62 -4.56 -0.70
C ILE A 44 29.83 -5.45 -1.67
N SER A 45 30.50 -6.20 -2.54
CA SER A 45 29.85 -7.09 -3.50
C SER A 45 29.00 -8.18 -2.83
N GLU A 46 29.47 -8.73 -1.70
CA GLU A 46 28.71 -9.67 -0.89
C GLU A 46 27.46 -9.03 -0.28
N PHE A 47 27.57 -7.81 0.25
CA PHE A 47 26.41 -7.08 0.77
C PHE A 47 25.41 -6.72 -0.32
N ASP A 48 25.85 -6.26 -1.48
CA ASP A 48 24.98 -5.96 -2.62
C ASP A 48 24.19 -7.21 -3.06
N SER A 49 24.87 -8.36 -3.10
CA SER A 49 24.22 -9.64 -3.41
C SER A 49 23.12 -9.98 -2.39
N LYS A 50 23.41 -9.83 -1.08
CA LYS A 50 22.42 -10.04 0.00
C LYS A 50 21.27 -9.05 -0.06
N ILE A 51 21.54 -7.80 -0.43
CA ILE A 51 20.51 -6.75 -0.60
C ILE A 51 19.58 -7.13 -1.76
N VAL A 52 20.14 -7.54 -2.90
CA VAL A 52 19.35 -7.96 -4.07
C VAL A 52 18.47 -9.16 -3.73
N GLU A 53 19.02 -10.17 -3.05
CA GLU A 53 18.26 -11.34 -2.61
C GLU A 53 17.13 -10.96 -1.65
N SER A 54 17.44 -10.16 -0.63
CA SER A 54 16.45 -9.72 0.37
C SER A 54 15.33 -8.90 -0.27
N LYS A 55 15.65 -7.99 -1.20
CA LYS A 55 14.65 -7.23 -1.97
C LYS A 55 13.77 -8.13 -2.82
N ARG A 56 14.34 -9.18 -3.43
CA ARG A 56 13.57 -10.17 -4.18
C ARG A 56 12.59 -10.92 -3.27
N HIS A 57 13.06 -11.34 -2.09
CA HIS A 57 12.22 -12.02 -1.11
C HIS A 57 11.07 -11.12 -0.62
N LEU A 58 11.37 -9.87 -0.27
CA LEU A 58 10.38 -8.88 0.13
C LEU A 58 9.29 -8.69 -0.94
N LYS A 59 9.70 -8.47 -2.19
CA LYS A 59 8.77 -8.31 -3.32
C LYS A 59 7.86 -9.52 -3.51
N SER A 60 8.37 -10.73 -3.29
CA SER A 60 7.59 -11.96 -3.34
C SER A 60 6.51 -11.99 -2.25
N LEU A 61 6.90 -11.66 -1.00
CA LEU A 61 5.97 -11.60 0.13
C LEU A 61 4.90 -10.53 -0.05
N GLU A 62 5.26 -9.35 -0.53
CA GLU A 62 4.29 -8.28 -0.84
C GLU A 62 3.25 -8.73 -1.88
N LYS A 63 3.69 -9.41 -2.93
CA LYS A 63 2.80 -9.98 -3.95
C LYS A 63 1.86 -11.04 -3.36
N ALA A 64 2.40 -11.93 -2.52
CA ALA A 64 1.60 -12.96 -1.85
C ALA A 64 0.56 -12.34 -0.90
N ARG A 65 0.96 -11.33 -0.12
CA ARG A 65 0.08 -10.57 0.77
C ARG A 65 -1.05 -9.91 0.00
N ALA A 66 -0.74 -9.19 -1.09
CA ALA A 66 -1.74 -8.53 -1.93
C ALA A 66 -2.74 -9.54 -2.54
N ALA A 67 -2.27 -10.71 -2.96
CA ALA A 67 -3.12 -11.78 -3.46
C ALA A 67 -4.06 -12.33 -2.37
N ALA A 68 -3.53 -12.57 -1.16
CA ALA A 68 -4.31 -13.02 -0.01
C ALA A 68 -5.38 -11.99 0.41
N GLU A 69 -5.03 -10.69 0.47
CA GLU A 69 -5.97 -9.62 0.75
C GLU A 69 -7.10 -9.54 -0.28
N LYS A 70 -6.77 -9.69 -1.56
CA LYS A 70 -7.77 -9.73 -2.64
C LYS A 70 -8.71 -10.92 -2.48
N ASN A 71 -8.18 -12.10 -2.17
CA ASN A 71 -8.98 -13.30 -1.95
C ASN A 71 -9.90 -13.15 -0.73
N LEU A 72 -9.38 -12.64 0.38
CA LEU A 72 -10.15 -12.36 1.59
C LEU A 72 -11.27 -11.35 1.32
N LYS A 73 -10.98 -10.26 0.60
CA LYS A 73 -11.98 -9.26 0.20
C LYS A 73 -13.09 -9.89 -0.66
N ASN A 74 -12.73 -10.74 -1.62
CA ASN A 74 -13.69 -11.43 -2.47
C ASN A 74 -14.58 -12.39 -1.66
N ALA A 75 -13.98 -13.19 -0.77
CA ALA A 75 -14.71 -14.10 0.12
C ALA A 75 -15.69 -13.35 1.03
N ARG A 76 -15.24 -12.27 1.68
CA ARG A 76 -16.12 -11.40 2.49
C ARG A 76 -17.24 -10.80 1.66
N SER A 77 -16.95 -10.38 0.43
CA SER A 77 -17.95 -9.84 -0.48
C SER A 77 -19.00 -10.87 -0.88
N LEU A 78 -18.66 -12.15 -0.99
CA LEU A 78 -19.61 -13.24 -1.24
C LEU A 78 -20.56 -13.47 -0.06
N LEU A 79 -20.08 -13.29 1.16
CA LEU A 79 -20.87 -13.42 2.39
C LEU A 79 -21.61 -12.13 2.78
N ALA A 80 -21.48 -11.06 2.00
CA ALA A 80 -22.10 -9.78 2.32
C ALA A 80 -23.64 -9.94 2.38
N PRO A 81 -24.32 -9.44 3.44
CA PRO A 81 -25.77 -9.59 3.62
C PRO A 81 -26.60 -9.14 2.42
N ILE A 82 -26.12 -8.11 1.72
CA ILE A 82 -26.73 -7.55 0.52
C ILE A 82 -26.95 -8.57 -0.62
N ARG A 83 -26.18 -9.67 -0.65
CA ARG A 83 -26.33 -10.76 -1.64
C ARG A 83 -27.37 -11.80 -1.24
N ARG A 84 -27.79 -11.81 0.04
CA ARG A 84 -28.81 -12.71 0.59
C ARG A 84 -30.18 -12.04 0.69
N MET A 85 -30.26 -10.75 0.36
CA MET A 85 -31.50 -10.00 0.42
C MET A 85 -32.39 -10.42 -0.75
N PRO A 86 -33.66 -10.76 -0.50
CA PRO A 86 -34.64 -11.00 -1.57
C PRO A 86 -34.75 -9.79 -2.50
N GLU A 87 -34.98 -10.03 -3.79
CA GLU A 87 -35.06 -8.98 -4.80
C GLU A 87 -36.22 -8.00 -4.51
N GLU A 88 -37.30 -8.50 -3.89
CA GLU A 88 -38.47 -7.74 -3.48
C GLU A 88 -38.14 -6.75 -2.36
N ILE A 89 -37.36 -7.18 -1.36
CA ILE A 89 -36.93 -6.30 -0.28
C ILE A 89 -35.97 -5.23 -0.83
N LEU A 90 -35.08 -5.62 -1.74
CA LEU A 90 -34.19 -4.68 -2.40
C LEU A 90 -34.96 -3.65 -3.23
N SER A 91 -35.93 -4.05 -4.06
CA SER A 91 -36.74 -3.13 -4.87
C SER A 91 -37.54 -2.16 -3.99
N MET A 92 -38.11 -2.64 -2.88
CA MET A 92 -38.80 -1.79 -1.90
C MET A 92 -37.88 -0.73 -1.32
N ILE A 93 -36.66 -1.10 -0.90
CA ILE A 93 -35.67 -0.15 -0.36
C ILE A 93 -35.31 0.89 -1.42
N LEU A 94 -35.05 0.47 -2.66
CA LEU A 94 -34.71 1.39 -3.74
C LEU A 94 -35.85 2.39 -4.01
N CYS A 95 -37.09 1.91 -4.08
CA CYS A 95 -38.26 2.78 -4.26
C CYS A 95 -38.43 3.76 -3.10
N LEU A 96 -38.22 3.34 -1.86
CA LEU A 96 -38.30 4.22 -0.68
C LEU A 96 -37.25 5.33 -0.71
N VAL A 97 -36.01 5.01 -1.09
CA VAL A 97 -34.93 5.99 -1.19
C VAL A 97 -35.17 6.97 -2.34
N SER A 98 -35.65 6.49 -3.49
CA SER A 98 -35.98 7.34 -4.65
C SER A 98 -37.26 8.17 -4.45
N SER A 99 -38.18 7.72 -3.60
CA SER A 99 -39.47 8.40 -3.33
C SER A 99 -39.42 9.37 -2.14
N SER A 100 -38.23 9.67 -1.59
CA SER A 100 -38.06 10.49 -0.38
C SER A 100 -38.49 11.97 -0.53
N GLU A 101 -39.08 12.38 -1.65
CA GLU A 101 -39.54 13.76 -1.87
C GLU A 101 -40.91 14.10 -1.28
N LYS A 102 -41.63 13.17 -0.63
CA LYS A 102 -42.96 13.49 -0.08
C LYS A 102 -43.15 12.96 1.34
N ARG A 103 -42.52 13.63 2.30
CA ARG A 103 -43.06 13.70 3.67
C ARG A 103 -43.20 15.17 4.03
N GLU A 104 -44.28 15.76 3.54
CA GLU A 104 -44.87 16.92 4.21
C GLU A 104 -45.53 16.40 5.51
N ASP A 105 -45.13 17.02 6.61
CA ASP A 105 -45.75 17.07 7.94
C ASP A 105 -45.76 15.77 8.78
N HIS A 106 -45.33 15.74 10.04
CA HIS A 106 -45.53 16.68 11.12
C HIS A 106 -44.35 16.74 12.10
N ALA A 107 -44.09 17.96 12.59
CA ALA A 107 -43.58 18.32 13.92
C ALA A 107 -42.35 17.59 14.52
N HIS A 108 -41.27 18.38 14.60
CA HIS A 108 -40.37 18.47 15.75
C HIS A 108 -39.49 17.26 16.03
N HIS A 109 -38.32 17.15 15.37
CA HIS A 109 -37.07 16.76 16.04
C HIS A 109 -35.87 17.01 15.12
N ARG A 110 -35.27 18.20 15.30
CA ARG A 110 -33.82 18.50 15.34
C ARG A 110 -32.87 17.42 14.75
N ALA A 111 -32.51 17.57 13.47
CA ALA A 111 -31.15 17.42 12.94
C ALA A 111 -31.16 17.80 11.46
N VAL A 112 -30.13 18.52 11.01
CA VAL A 112 -29.92 19.06 9.67
C VAL A 112 -30.35 18.07 8.57
N ARG A 113 -31.53 18.30 7.98
CA ARG A 113 -31.92 17.66 6.72
C ARG A 113 -31.34 18.50 5.60
N THR A 114 -30.18 18.10 5.08
CA THR A 114 -29.79 18.49 3.74
C THR A 114 -30.88 17.99 2.79
N ILE A 115 -31.67 18.91 2.24
CA ILE A 115 -32.61 18.65 1.15
C ILE A 115 -31.78 18.38 -0.10
N SER A 116 -31.14 17.21 -0.14
CA SER A 116 -30.58 16.71 -1.38
C SER A 116 -31.74 16.08 -2.16
N PRO A 117 -31.90 16.40 -3.45
CA PRO A 117 -32.87 15.69 -4.28
C PRO A 117 -32.61 14.18 -4.17
N PRO A 118 -33.65 13.35 -4.25
CA PRO A 118 -33.55 11.91 -4.10
C PRO A 118 -32.51 11.44 -5.11
N PRO A 119 -31.59 10.56 -4.68
CA PRO A 119 -30.51 10.14 -5.55
C PRO A 119 -31.10 9.51 -6.80
N SER A 120 -30.63 9.97 -7.97
CA SER A 120 -31.04 9.41 -9.26
C SER A 120 -30.95 7.89 -9.16
N PRO A 121 -32.02 7.15 -9.51
CA PRO A 121 -32.02 5.68 -9.43
C PRO A 121 -30.88 5.03 -10.22
N LEU A 122 -30.29 5.76 -11.17
CA LEU A 122 -29.09 5.37 -11.91
C LEU A 122 -27.86 5.13 -11.01
N ILE A 123 -27.79 5.73 -9.81
CA ILE A 123 -26.68 5.51 -8.87
C ILE A 123 -26.60 4.06 -8.42
N PHE A 124 -27.76 3.39 -8.31
CA PHE A 124 -27.85 2.02 -7.83
C PHE A 124 -27.29 1.01 -8.85
N LEU A 125 -27.20 1.39 -10.12
CA LEU A 125 -26.61 0.56 -11.19
C LEU A 125 -25.10 0.32 -10.99
N ARG A 126 -24.44 1.11 -10.13
CA ARG A 126 -22.99 1.05 -9.86
C ARG A 126 -22.61 0.08 -8.73
N VAL A 127 -23.56 -0.44 -7.96
CA VAL A 127 -23.26 -1.22 -6.74
C VAL A 127 -22.84 -2.65 -7.08
N CYS A 128 -23.72 -3.46 -7.65
CA CYS A 128 -23.40 -4.82 -8.09
C CYS A 128 -24.37 -5.32 -9.17
N LYS A 129 -24.11 -6.51 -9.74
CA LYS A 129 -24.98 -7.11 -10.77
C LYS A 129 -26.42 -7.32 -10.29
N LEU A 130 -26.62 -7.71 -9.03
CA LEU A 130 -27.95 -7.90 -8.44
C LEU A 130 -28.71 -6.57 -8.37
N TRP A 131 -28.09 -5.52 -7.82
CA TRP A 131 -28.69 -4.19 -7.74
C TRP A 131 -29.04 -3.65 -9.12
N ARG A 132 -28.13 -3.79 -10.09
CA ARG A 132 -28.40 -3.39 -11.46
C ARG A 132 -29.62 -4.09 -12.05
N ARG A 133 -29.72 -5.41 -11.87
CA ARG A 133 -30.85 -6.20 -12.34
C ARG A 133 -32.16 -5.74 -11.69
N VAL A 134 -32.17 -5.60 -10.36
CA VAL A 134 -33.36 -5.20 -9.61
C VAL A 134 -33.80 -3.79 -10.00
N VAL A 135 -32.87 -2.84 -10.13
CA VAL A 135 -33.17 -1.46 -10.55
C VAL A 135 -33.82 -1.45 -11.93
N LEU A 136 -33.23 -2.13 -12.91
CA LEU A 136 -33.76 -2.18 -14.28
C LEU A 136 -35.11 -2.93 -14.37
N ASN A 137 -35.35 -3.88 -13.47
CA ASN A 137 -36.61 -4.62 -13.37
C ASN A 137 -37.64 -3.97 -12.44
N THR A 138 -37.39 -2.77 -11.91
CA THR A 138 -38.33 -2.05 -11.05
C THR A 138 -38.81 -0.78 -11.76
N PRO A 139 -39.92 -0.84 -12.54
CA PRO A 139 -40.41 0.29 -13.33
C PRO A 139 -40.68 1.56 -12.50
N ARG A 140 -41.08 1.40 -11.23
CA ARG A 140 -41.38 2.50 -10.29
C ARG A 140 -40.18 3.42 -9.98
N LEU A 141 -38.97 3.05 -10.40
CA LEU A 141 -37.78 3.88 -10.22
C LEU A 141 -37.59 4.91 -11.35
N PHE A 142 -38.29 4.79 -12.47
CA PHE A 142 -38.18 5.70 -13.62
C PHE A 142 -39.53 6.37 -13.90
#